data_AF-A0A4S3JZ77-F1
#
_entry.id   AF-A0A4S3JZ77-F1
#
_cell.length_a   1.000
_cell.length_b   1.000
_cell.length_c   1.000
_cell.angle_alpha   90.00
_cell.angle_beta   90.00
_cell.angle_gamma   90.00
#
_symmetry.space_group_name_H-M   'P 1'
#
loop_
_entity.id
_entity.type
_entity.pdbx_description
1 polymer ?
#
loop_
_entity_poly.entity_id
_entity_poly.type
_entity_poly.pdbx_seq_one_letter_code
_entity_poly.pdbx_strand_id
1 'polypeptide(L)'
;MATQPRNLFEAATSRGRVLRQGEVACIVMDGGGASIVFMQELTGAQKWAQSRLPSSNLLTDRARFLDQFTVLVSRPGSIQATRGNERQLEKIAKAMLGAGYDLSEWTLPPELKSIGHAPVTAPAAGRKADDDAAPAAGKAAPASPDDSSESGETG
;
A
#
# COMPACT_ATOMS: atom_id res chain seq x y z
N MET A 1 18.79 9.73 24.59
CA MET A 1 18.35 10.90 23.80
C MET A 1 17.35 10.41 22.75
N ALA A 2 16.15 10.99 22.66
CA ALA A 2 15.19 10.61 21.62
C ALA A 2 15.62 11.24 20.29
N THR A 3 15.77 10.44 19.23
CA THR A 3 16.07 10.95 17.90
C THR A 3 14.89 11.79 17.41
N GLN A 4 15.14 13.06 17.12
CA GLN A 4 14.12 13.97 16.60
C GLN A 4 13.75 13.53 15.16
N PRO A 5 12.46 13.46 14.80
CA PRO A 5 12.04 13.03 13.47
C PRO A 5 12.52 14.03 12.41
N ARG A 6 13.06 13.51 11.31
CA ARG A 6 13.63 14.33 10.23
C ARG A 6 12.60 14.81 9.22
N ASN A 7 11.49 14.08 9.11
CA ASN A 7 10.42 14.34 8.15
C ASN A 7 9.04 14.00 8.76
N LEU A 8 7.98 14.47 8.10
CA LEU A 8 6.59 14.26 8.51
C LEU A 8 6.24 12.77 8.60
N PHE A 9 6.79 11.92 7.71
CA PHE A 9 6.51 10.49 7.74
C PHE A 9 7.05 9.84 9.03
N GLU A 10 8.30 10.14 9.40
CA GLU A 10 8.92 9.66 10.64
C GLU A 10 8.18 10.18 11.88
N ALA A 11 7.75 11.44 11.87
CA ALA A 11 6.97 12.00 12.97
C ALA A 11 5.60 11.30 13.08
N ALA A 12 4.82 11.26 11.99
CA ALA A 12 3.47 10.69 11.98
C ALA A 12 3.46 9.20 12.33
N THR A 13 4.44 8.43 11.85
CA THR A 13 4.57 7.00 12.14
C THR A 13 5.39 6.70 13.40
N SER A 14 5.83 7.72 14.14
CA SER A 14 6.56 7.51 15.39
C SER A 14 5.71 6.72 16.39
N ARG A 15 6.34 5.71 16.99
CA ARG A 15 5.70 4.71 17.87
C ARG A 15 4.54 3.95 17.21
N GLY A 16 4.41 4.05 15.90
CA GLY A 16 3.46 3.29 15.09
C GLY A 16 4.14 2.17 14.32
N ARG A 17 3.32 1.39 13.60
CA ARG A 17 3.76 0.34 12.70
C ARG A 17 2.97 0.39 11.40
N VAL A 18 3.64 0.11 10.29
CA VAL A 18 3.01 -0.05 8.98
C VAL A 18 3.19 -1.50 8.55
N LEU A 19 2.10 -2.24 8.51
CA LEU A 19 2.04 -3.64 8.11
C LEU A 19 1.55 -3.72 6.67
N ARG A 20 2.30 -4.36 5.78
CA ARG A 20 1.97 -4.44 4.35
C ARG A 20 1.54 -5.87 4.03
N GLN A 21 0.35 -6.04 3.46
CA GLN A 21 -0.24 -7.35 3.17
C GLN A 21 -0.97 -7.30 1.82
N GLY A 22 -0.36 -7.91 0.81
CA GLY A 22 -0.90 -7.92 -0.54
C GLY A 22 -1.09 -6.49 -1.09
N GLU A 23 -2.34 -6.16 -1.41
CA GLU A 23 -2.71 -4.87 -2.01
C GLU A 23 -3.04 -3.77 -0.98
N VAL A 24 -3.07 -4.12 0.31
CA VAL A 24 -3.41 -3.19 1.39
C VAL A 24 -2.26 -3.04 2.40
N ALA A 25 -2.29 -1.93 3.12
CA ALA A 25 -1.42 -1.69 4.26
C ALA A 25 -2.23 -1.25 5.47
N CYS A 26 -1.93 -1.83 6.63
CA CYS A 26 -2.47 -1.44 7.92
C CYS A 26 -1.47 -0.53 8.64
N ILE A 27 -1.90 0.69 8.92
CA ILE A 27 -1.16 1.70 9.67
C ILE A 27 -1.71 1.68 11.10
N VAL A 28 -0.90 1.25 12.05
CA VAL A 28 -1.21 1.21 13.48
C VAL A 28 -0.46 2.35 14.15
N MET A 29 -1.18 3.30 14.75
CA MET A 29 -0.61 4.41 15.48
C MET A 29 -0.89 4.25 16.97
N ASP A 30 0.14 4.30 17.80
CA ASP A 30 -0.03 4.25 19.26
C ASP A 30 -0.87 5.43 19.76
N GLY A 31 -1.97 5.14 20.44
CA GLY A 31 -2.99 6.13 20.84
C GLY A 31 -3.78 6.75 19.68
N GLY A 32 -3.54 6.33 18.44
CA GLY A 32 -4.20 6.84 17.23
C GLY A 32 -5.10 5.85 16.49
N GLY A 33 -5.13 4.60 16.96
CA GLY A 33 -5.89 3.51 16.39
C GLY A 33 -5.21 2.86 15.19
N ALA A 34 -5.99 2.15 14.39
CA ALA A 34 -5.54 1.47 13.19
C ALA A 34 -6.36 1.91 11.98
N SER A 35 -5.70 2.01 10.83
CA SER A 35 -6.33 2.35 9.56
C SER A 35 -5.75 1.50 8.44
N ILE A 36 -6.60 1.00 7.55
CA ILE A 36 -6.22 0.28 6.35
C ILE A 36 -6.38 1.17 5.14
N VAL A 37 -5.38 1.16 4.28
CA VAL A 37 -5.30 1.93 3.03
C VAL A 37 -4.79 1.04 1.91
N PHE A 38 -5.00 1.46 0.66
CA PHE A 38 -4.36 0.80 -0.48
C PHE A 38 -2.84 1.02 -0.46
N MET A 39 -2.08 -0.02 -0.84
CA MET A 39 -0.63 0.03 -0.90
C MET A 39 -0.11 1.10 -1.90
N GLN A 40 -0.87 1.34 -2.98
CA GLN A 40 -0.54 2.38 -3.96
C GLN A 40 -0.65 3.78 -3.36
N GLU A 41 -1.71 4.06 -2.59
CA GLU A 41 -1.87 5.35 -1.89
C GLU A 41 -0.80 5.53 -0.81
N LEU A 42 -0.46 4.47 -0.07
CA LEU A 42 0.64 4.49 0.91
C LEU A 42 1.96 4.92 0.29
N THR A 43 2.28 4.38 -0.89
CA THR A 43 3.54 4.71 -1.57
C THR A 43 3.60 6.19 -1.95
N GLY A 44 2.49 6.75 -2.46
CA GLY A 44 2.38 8.17 -2.79
C GLY A 44 2.45 9.06 -1.55
N ALA A 45 1.64 8.77 -0.53
CA ALA A 45 1.58 9.50 0.72
C ALA A 45 2.91 9.48 1.48
N GLN A 46 3.61 8.34 1.48
CA GLN A 46 4.93 8.19 2.10
C GLN A 46 5.96 9.08 1.40
N LYS A 47 6.04 9.07 0.07
CA LYS A 47 6.97 9.93 -0.68
C LYS A 47 6.69 11.42 -0.42
N TRP A 48 5.42 11.81 -0.44
CA TRP A 48 5.00 13.16 -0.08
C TRP A 48 5.45 13.52 1.33
N ALA A 49 5.15 12.69 2.33
CA ALA A 49 5.45 12.98 3.74
C ALA A 49 6.97 13.01 4.03
N GLN A 50 7.77 12.21 3.31
CA GLN A 50 9.24 12.26 3.43
C GLN A 50 9.83 13.61 3.00
N SER A 51 9.17 14.33 2.10
CA SER A 51 9.59 15.66 1.63
C SER A 51 9.06 16.82 2.48
N ARG A 52 8.29 16.54 3.54
CA ARG A 52 7.71 17.57 4.41
C ARG A 52 8.42 17.59 5.76
N LEU A 53 8.60 18.79 6.29
CA LEU A 53 9.03 18.99 7.67
C LEU A 53 7.91 18.55 8.62
N PRO A 54 8.25 17.84 9.72
CA PRO A 54 7.29 17.54 10.76
C PRO A 54 6.93 18.81 11.54
N SER A 55 5.74 18.84 12.13
CA SER A 55 5.38 19.88 13.08
C SER A 55 5.92 19.55 14.48
N SER A 56 5.67 20.43 15.45
CA SER A 56 5.94 20.16 16.86
C SER A 56 4.83 19.32 17.53
N ASN A 57 3.74 19.00 16.82
CA ASN A 57 2.59 18.29 17.35
C ASN A 57 2.35 16.98 16.58
N LEU A 58 2.57 15.87 17.27
CA LEU A 58 2.39 14.53 16.74
C LEU A 58 0.98 14.26 16.21
N LEU A 59 -0.06 14.75 16.91
CA LEU A 59 -1.45 14.54 16.48
C LEU A 59 -1.73 15.26 15.15
N THR A 60 -1.20 16.48 15.02
CA THR A 60 -1.30 17.26 13.78
C THR A 60 -0.57 16.58 12.63
N ASP A 61 0.62 16.04 12.88
CA ASP A 61 1.40 15.32 11.87
C ASP A 61 0.70 14.04 11.42
N ARG A 62 0.13 13.29 12.37
CA ARG A 62 -0.69 12.10 12.08
C ARG A 62 -1.91 12.44 11.25
N ALA A 63 -2.66 13.47 11.64
CA ALA A 63 -3.84 13.92 10.89
C ALA A 63 -3.44 14.34 9.46
N ARG A 64 -2.38 15.14 9.30
CA ARG A 64 -1.87 15.55 7.98
C ARG A 64 -1.45 14.38 7.10
N PHE A 65 -0.76 13.41 7.68
CA PHE A 65 -0.34 12.22 6.94
C PHE A 65 -1.53 11.37 6.52
N LEU A 66 -2.45 11.11 7.45
CA LEU A 66 -3.65 10.35 7.14
C LEU A 66 -4.58 11.08 6.16
N ASP A 67 -4.54 12.41 6.14
CA ASP A 67 -5.35 13.21 5.23
C ASP A 67 -5.00 13.01 3.75
N GLN A 68 -3.81 12.49 3.44
CA GLN A 68 -3.41 12.18 2.06
C GLN A 68 -4.11 10.98 1.44
N PHE A 69 -4.78 10.14 2.24
CA PHE A 69 -5.44 8.93 1.74
C PHE A 69 -6.86 9.23 1.28
N THR A 70 -7.15 9.03 0.00
CA THR A 70 -8.52 9.18 -0.51
C THR A 70 -9.43 8.11 0.06
N VAL A 71 -8.92 6.88 0.14
CA VAL A 71 -9.64 5.71 0.66
C VAL A 71 -8.94 5.23 1.91
N LEU A 72 -9.67 5.20 3.01
CA LEU A 72 -9.16 4.78 4.30
C LEU A 72 -10.28 4.10 5.09
N VAL A 73 -9.99 2.92 5.62
CA VAL A 73 -10.90 2.17 6.50
C VAL A 73 -10.30 2.18 7.90
N SER A 74 -11.05 2.70 8.87
CA SER A 74 -10.58 2.83 10.23
C SER A 74 -11.11 1.74 11.15
N ARG A 75 -10.40 1.52 12.25
CA ARG A 75 -10.90 0.76 13.39
C ARG A 75 -11.73 1.69 14.31
N PRO A 76 -12.70 1.16 15.08
CA PRO A 76 -13.36 1.96 16.11
C PRO A 76 -12.33 2.60 17.06
N GLY A 77 -12.46 3.90 17.31
CA GLY A 77 -11.53 4.67 18.16
C GLY A 77 -10.28 5.23 17.45
N SER A 78 -10.15 5.09 16.13
CA SER A 78 -9.07 5.73 15.37
C SER A 78 -9.25 7.25 15.20
N ILE A 79 -8.14 7.97 14.99
CA ILE A 79 -8.11 9.44 14.79
C ILE A 79 -8.90 9.88 13.55
N GLN A 80 -8.97 9.04 12.53
CA GLN A 80 -9.70 9.32 11.29
C GLN A 80 -10.88 8.38 11.15
N ALA A 81 -11.98 8.89 10.58
CA ALA A 81 -13.10 8.07 10.18
C ALA A 81 -12.83 7.34 8.86
N THR A 82 -13.58 6.27 8.62
CA THR A 82 -13.58 5.61 7.31
C THR A 82 -14.08 6.59 6.25
N ARG A 83 -13.38 6.64 5.11
CA ARG A 83 -13.73 7.49 3.97
C ARG A 83 -13.36 6.83 2.65
N GLY A 84 -14.07 7.21 1.60
CA GLY A 84 -13.95 6.66 0.25
C GLY A 84 -15.33 6.52 -0.39
N ASN A 85 -15.37 6.43 -1.72
CA ASN A 85 -16.61 6.14 -2.43
C ASN A 85 -16.96 4.64 -2.33
N GLU A 86 -18.23 4.28 -2.50
CA GLU A 86 -18.74 2.91 -2.37
C GLU A 86 -17.93 1.88 -3.16
N ARG A 87 -17.64 2.16 -4.45
CA ARG A 87 -16.81 1.28 -5.30
C ARG A 87 -15.39 1.09 -4.78
N GLN A 88 -14.81 2.10 -4.15
CA GLN A 88 -13.47 2.02 -3.59
C GLN A 88 -13.48 1.27 -2.26
N LEU A 89 -14.51 1.49 -1.45
CA LEU A 89 -14.72 0.77 -0.20
C LEU A 89 -15.01 -0.73 -0.43
N GLU A 90 -15.72 -1.08 -1.51
CA GLU A 90 -15.91 -2.48 -1.90
C GLU A 90 -14.57 -3.13 -2.30
N LYS A 91 -13.77 -2.43 -3.12
CA LYS A 91 -12.45 -2.92 -3.53
C LYS A 91 -11.51 -3.13 -2.33
N ILE A 92 -11.46 -2.17 -1.41
CA ILE A 92 -10.58 -2.29 -0.23
C ILE A 92 -11.09 -3.39 0.71
N ALA A 93 -12.40 -3.57 0.87
CA ALA A 93 -12.98 -4.66 1.65
C ALA A 93 -12.62 -6.03 1.06
N LYS A 94 -12.66 -6.18 -0.27
CA LYS A 94 -12.23 -7.39 -0.98
C LYS A 94 -10.73 -7.67 -0.79
N ALA A 95 -9.91 -6.63 -0.88
CA ALA A 95 -8.47 -6.73 -0.66
C ALA A 95 -8.13 -7.05 0.82
N MET A 96 -8.90 -6.52 1.77
CA MET A 96 -8.82 -6.84 3.20
C MET A 96 -9.13 -8.32 3.46
N LEU A 97 -10.19 -8.86 2.84
CA LEU A 97 -10.52 -10.27 2.94
C LEU A 97 -9.41 -11.15 2.34
N GLY A 98 -8.86 -10.77 1.18
CA GLY A 98 -7.72 -11.46 0.56
C GLY A 98 -6.43 -11.41 1.39
N ALA A 99 -6.26 -10.37 2.22
CA ALA A 99 -5.16 -10.24 3.17
C ALA A 99 -5.42 -10.95 4.52
N GLY A 100 -6.61 -11.51 4.72
CA GLY A 100 -6.99 -12.24 5.94
C GLY A 100 -7.45 -11.36 7.10
N TYR A 101 -7.86 -10.11 6.84
CA TYR A 101 -8.48 -9.27 7.87
C TYR A 101 -9.95 -9.65 8.09
N ASP A 102 -10.37 -9.65 9.35
CA ASP A 102 -11.78 -9.78 9.71
C ASP A 102 -12.50 -8.43 9.51
N LEU A 103 -13.50 -8.38 8.62
CA LEU A 103 -14.21 -7.14 8.27
C LEU A 103 -15.11 -6.61 9.39
N SER A 104 -15.48 -7.45 10.38
CA SER A 104 -16.36 -7.05 11.48
C SER A 104 -15.65 -6.13 12.46
N GLU A 105 -14.33 -6.24 12.57
CA GLU A 105 -13.49 -5.40 13.43
C GLU A 105 -13.29 -3.97 12.92
N TRP A 106 -13.73 -3.66 11.69
CA TRP A 106 -13.52 -2.37 11.02
C TRP A 106 -14.81 -1.58 10.82
N THR A 107 -14.68 -0.25 10.76
CA THR A 107 -15.81 0.65 10.52
C THR A 107 -16.12 0.74 9.03
N LEU A 108 -16.67 -0.34 8.48
CA LEU A 108 -17.18 -0.41 7.11
C LEU A 108 -18.70 -0.19 7.06
N PRO A 109 -19.25 0.33 5.94
CA PRO A 109 -20.68 0.30 5.67
C PRO A 109 -21.25 -1.13 5.81
N PRO A 110 -22.47 -1.30 6.35
CA PRO A 110 -23.04 -2.62 6.65
C PRO A 110 -23.17 -3.50 5.40
N GLU A 111 -23.42 -2.91 4.24
CA GLU A 111 -23.55 -3.62 2.96
C GLU A 111 -22.26 -4.34 2.57
N LEU A 112 -21.09 -3.79 2.93
CA LEU A 112 -19.79 -4.35 2.61
C LEU A 112 -19.32 -5.41 3.62
N LYS A 113 -19.87 -5.40 4.84
CA LYS A 113 -19.54 -6.41 5.87
C LYS A 113 -20.03 -7.80 5.50
N SER A 114 -21.10 -7.89 4.72
CA SER A 114 -21.69 -9.15 4.26
C SER A 114 -20.86 -9.88 3.19
N ILE A 115 -19.91 -9.19 2.54
CA ILE A 115 -19.06 -9.77 1.48
C ILE A 115 -18.17 -10.91 2.03
N GLY A 116 -17.81 -10.84 3.32
CA GLY A 116 -16.96 -11.82 3.99
C GLY A 116 -17.69 -13.04 4.58
N HIS A 117 -19.02 -13.12 4.49
CA HIS A 117 -19.79 -14.23 5.08
C HIS A 117 -19.92 -15.48 4.18
N ALA A 118 -19.14 -15.57 3.10
CA ALA A 118 -18.97 -16.84 2.41
C ALA A 118 -17.99 -17.72 3.23
N PRO A 119 -18.37 -18.95 3.62
CA PRO A 119 -17.49 -19.81 4.39
C PRO A 119 -16.20 -20.04 3.61
N VAL A 120 -15.07 -19.70 4.23
CA VAL A 120 -13.74 -20.04 3.73
C VAL A 120 -13.62 -21.56 3.78
N THR A 121 -14.04 -22.24 2.72
CA THR A 121 -13.55 -23.58 2.43
C THR A 121 -12.06 -23.41 2.13
N ALA A 122 -11.23 -23.81 3.09
CA ALA A 122 -9.79 -23.86 2.94
C ALA A 122 -9.41 -24.63 1.65
N PRO A 123 -8.60 -24.07 0.74
CA PRO A 123 -7.97 -24.89 -0.26
C PRO A 123 -6.85 -25.71 0.39
N ALA A 124 -6.97 -27.01 0.18
CA ALA A 124 -6.20 -28.08 0.75
C ALA A 124 -4.67 -27.93 0.58
N ALA A 125 -3.96 -28.44 1.58
CA ALA A 125 -2.57 -28.84 1.48
C ALA A 125 -2.36 -29.76 0.25
N GLY A 126 -1.44 -29.38 -0.61
CA GLY A 126 -1.08 -30.14 -1.81
C GLY A 126 0.25 -29.67 -2.40
N ARG A 127 1.31 -29.62 -1.59
CA ARG A 127 2.68 -29.58 -2.13
C ARG A 127 2.96 -30.95 -2.76
N LYS A 128 2.96 -31.01 -4.09
CA LYS A 128 3.76 -32.00 -4.82
C LYS A 128 4.81 -31.23 -5.62
N ALA A 129 6.04 -31.37 -5.14
CA ALA A 129 7.21 -31.23 -5.97
C ALA A 129 7.14 -32.30 -7.06
N ASP A 130 7.43 -31.93 -8.29
CA ASP A 130 8.12 -32.83 -9.20
C ASP A 130 9.02 -31.99 -10.10
N ASP A 131 10.25 -32.48 -10.16
CA ASP A 131 11.43 -32.01 -10.86
C ASP A 131 11.34 -32.50 -12.30
N ASP A 132 11.44 -31.63 -13.31
CA ASP A 132 11.94 -32.07 -14.63
C ASP A 132 12.48 -30.89 -15.47
N ALA A 133 13.81 -30.87 -15.56
CA ALA A 133 14.64 -30.64 -16.74
C ALA A 133 14.31 -29.48 -17.74
N ALA A 134 15.20 -28.48 -17.72
CA ALA A 134 15.65 -27.73 -18.91
C ALA A 134 16.25 -28.70 -19.96
N PRO A 135 16.39 -28.40 -21.29
CA PRO A 135 16.90 -27.11 -21.79
C PRO A 135 16.37 -26.63 -23.17
N ALA A 136 16.55 -25.34 -23.48
CA ALA A 136 16.76 -24.89 -24.87
C ALA A 136 17.54 -23.58 -24.92
N ALA A 137 18.78 -23.69 -25.40
CA ALA A 137 19.66 -22.60 -25.78
C ALA A 137 19.17 -21.90 -27.06
N GLY A 138 19.45 -20.61 -27.21
CA GLY A 138 19.17 -19.89 -28.46
C GLY A 138 19.76 -18.47 -28.52
N LYS A 139 21.03 -18.38 -28.95
CA LYS A 139 21.72 -17.32 -29.74
C LYS A 139 21.45 -15.84 -29.39
N ALA A 140 22.42 -15.11 -28.83
CA ALA A 140 23.61 -14.51 -29.48
C ALA A 140 23.30 -13.32 -30.42
N ALA A 141 23.71 -12.13 -29.97
CA ALA A 141 23.75 -10.85 -30.68
C ALA A 141 24.74 -10.83 -31.86
N PRO A 142 24.59 -9.88 -32.79
CA PRO A 142 25.60 -8.82 -32.93
C PRO A 142 24.96 -7.43 -33.18
N ALA A 143 25.39 -6.38 -32.48
CA ALA A 143 26.45 -5.41 -32.83
C ALA A 143 26.00 -4.31 -33.82
N SER A 144 26.10 -3.06 -33.34
CA SER A 144 25.76 -1.78 -33.97
C SER A 144 26.46 -1.52 -35.31
N PRO A 145 25.93 -0.55 -36.07
CA PRO A 145 26.78 0.45 -36.71
C PRO A 145 26.44 1.90 -36.31
N ASP A 146 27.51 2.59 -35.90
CA ASP A 146 27.82 4.02 -35.99
C ASP A 146 27.27 4.68 -37.27
N ASP A 147 26.56 5.80 -37.18
CA ASP A 147 27.05 7.18 -37.37
C ASP A 147 27.25 7.60 -38.85
N SER A 148 26.39 8.52 -39.32
CA SER A 148 26.71 9.66 -40.20
C SER A 148 25.42 10.25 -40.79
N SER A 149 25.00 11.39 -40.23
CA SER A 149 24.09 12.35 -40.87
C SER A 149 24.85 13.66 -41.01
N GLU A 150 25.22 14.01 -42.24
CA GLU A 150 25.72 15.35 -42.63
C GLU A 150 25.25 15.57 -44.09
N SER A 151 24.16 16.31 -44.29
CA SER A 151 24.10 17.74 -44.64
C SER A 151 24.45 18.05 -46.11
N GLY A 152 23.44 18.52 -46.85
CA GLY A 152 23.44 19.77 -47.62
C GLY A 152 24.48 20.03 -48.72
N GLU A 153 23.93 20.36 -49.90
CA GLU A 153 24.34 21.48 -50.76
C GLU A 153 25.55 21.28 -51.71
N THR A 154 25.28 21.16 -53.02
CA THR A 154 25.72 22.11 -54.09
C THR A 154 25.46 21.51 -55.48
N GLY A 155 24.86 22.32 -56.37
CA GLY A 155 24.61 21.99 -57.78
C GLY A 155 23.43 22.75 -58.36
#